data_AF-X1TLM6-F1
#
_entry.id   AF-X1TLM6-F1
#
_cell.length_a   1.000
_cell.length_b   1.000
_cell.length_c   1.000
_cell.angle_alpha   90.00
_cell.angle_beta   90.00
_cell.angle_gamma   90.00
#
_symmetry.space_group_name_H-M   'P 1'
#
loop_
_entity.id
_entity.type
_entity.pdbx_description
1 polymer ?
#
loop_
_entity_poly.entity_id
_entity_poly.type
_entity_poly.pdbx_seq_one_letter_code
_entity_poly.pdbx_strand_id
1 'polypeptide(L)'
;MPRTPIERTLTLKGQLALASFLSSELLYIPTVIIIILLLTTFALLLYVILLKITFGFRQKSKKRQFEIWQNLILEYLSGEVSSKKIAKEVRIKDFSLFSEFMEKYLETLKGEDFENLTHLLKEMGLFDYNLKRLGSRKRWHRVYAAFFLG
;
A
#
# COMPACT_ATOMS: atom_id res chain seq x y z
N MET A 1 72.77 -28.07 18.04
CA MET A 1 73.11 -27.85 16.62
C MET A 1 72.77 -26.42 16.22
N PRO A 2 73.71 -25.63 15.69
CA PRO A 2 73.45 -24.25 15.30
C PRO A 2 72.65 -24.22 14.00
N ARG A 3 71.42 -23.68 14.05
CA ARG A 3 70.61 -23.42 12.84
C ARG A 3 71.29 -22.33 12.02
N THR A 4 71.54 -22.61 10.74
CA THR A 4 72.17 -21.67 9.83
C THR A 4 71.24 -20.45 9.62
N PRO A 5 71.79 -19.25 9.41
CA PRO A 5 70.99 -18.02 9.24
C PRO A 5 70.00 -18.10 8.06
N ILE A 6 70.25 -18.99 7.10
CA ILE A 6 69.41 -19.22 5.92
C ILE A 6 68.09 -19.94 6.30
N GLU A 7 68.12 -20.90 7.22
CA GLU A 7 66.89 -21.57 7.68
C GLU A 7 65.96 -20.63 8.46
N ARG A 8 66.53 -19.69 9.23
CA ARG A 8 65.74 -18.68 9.96
C ARG A 8 65.04 -17.70 9.03
N THR A 9 65.68 -17.31 7.93
CA THR A 9 65.08 -16.37 6.97
C THR A 9 63.98 -17.00 6.12
N LEU A 10 64.10 -18.28 5.77
CA LEU A 10 63.05 -19.03 5.06
C LEU A 10 61.80 -19.25 5.93
N THR A 11 61.99 -19.60 7.20
CA THR A 11 60.88 -19.77 8.14
C THR A 11 60.14 -18.46 8.42
N LEU A 12 60.86 -17.33 8.53
CA LEU A 12 60.26 -16.01 8.72
C LEU A 12 59.44 -15.55 7.50
N LYS A 13 59.93 -15.78 6.28
CA LYS A 13 59.19 -15.49 5.05
C LYS A 13 57.93 -16.35 4.92
N GLY A 14 58.01 -17.64 5.26
CA GLY A 14 56.86 -18.54 5.28
C GLY A 14 55.78 -18.10 6.27
N GLN A 15 56.18 -17.67 7.47
CA GLN A 15 55.24 -17.16 8.48
C GLN A 15 54.59 -15.83 8.08
N LEU A 16 55.35 -14.91 7.47
CA LEU A 16 54.81 -13.64 6.98
C LEU A 16 53.83 -13.84 5.81
N ALA A 17 54.13 -14.74 4.87
CA ALA A 17 53.22 -15.06 3.78
C ALA A 17 51.90 -15.66 4.29
N LEU A 18 51.98 -16.58 5.25
CA LEU A 18 50.81 -17.23 5.86
C LEU A 18 49.97 -16.24 6.69
N ALA A 19 50.62 -15.34 7.43
CA ALA A 19 49.95 -14.26 8.15
C ALA A 19 49.24 -13.27 7.20
N SER A 20 49.89 -12.91 6.08
CA SER A 20 49.29 -12.03 5.08
C SER A 20 48.07 -12.67 4.37
N PHE A 21 48.16 -13.96 4.05
CA PHE A 21 47.08 -14.72 3.42
C PHE A 21 45.88 -14.88 4.36
N LEU A 22 46.13 -15.24 5.62
CA LEU A 22 45.08 -15.32 6.65
C LEU A 22 44.42 -13.96 6.90
N SER A 23 45.17 -12.87 6.87
CA SER A 23 44.61 -11.52 7.03
C SER A 23 43.71 -11.11 5.86
N SER A 24 44.03 -11.50 4.62
CA SER A 24 43.21 -11.18 3.45
C SER A 24 41.91 -11.98 3.37
N GLU A 25 41.93 -13.27 3.72
CA GLU A 25 40.71 -14.09 3.73
C GLU A 25 39.79 -13.75 4.91
N LEU A 26 40.36 -13.42 6.08
CA LEU A 26 39.59 -13.03 7.26
C LEU A 26 38.84 -11.70 7.05
N LEU A 27 39.40 -10.79 6.25
CA LEU A 27 38.77 -9.52 5.91
C LEU A 27 37.75 -9.64 4.77
N TYR A 28 37.85 -10.68 3.92
CA TYR A 28 36.94 -10.86 2.79
C TYR A 28 35.50 -11.14 3.22
N ILE A 29 35.30 -12.04 4.19
CA ILE A 29 33.97 -12.42 4.70
C ILE A 29 33.18 -11.20 5.23
N PRO A 30 33.72 -10.36 6.14
CA PRO A 30 33.00 -9.19 6.61
C PRO A 30 32.78 -8.15 5.50
N THR A 31 33.70 -7.99 4.54
CA THR A 31 33.48 -7.09 3.39
C THR A 31 32.30 -7.55 2.54
N VAL A 32 32.18 -8.85 2.23
CA VAL A 32 31.05 -9.40 1.49
C VAL A 32 29.73 -9.20 2.24
N ILE A 33 29.72 -9.43 3.56
CA ILE A 33 28.54 -9.21 4.41
C ILE A 33 28.11 -7.73 4.37
N ILE A 34 29.05 -6.80 4.48
CA ILE A 34 28.78 -5.35 4.41
C ILE A 34 28.17 -4.98 3.05
N ILE A 35 28.70 -5.52 1.95
CA ILE A 35 28.18 -5.26 0.60
C ILE A 35 26.75 -5.79 0.46
N ILE A 36 26.46 -7.00 0.94
CA ILE A 36 25.11 -7.58 0.91
C ILE A 36 24.13 -6.75 1.75
N LEU A 37 24.54 -6.29 2.93
CA LEU A 37 23.75 -5.41 3.79
C LEU A 37 23.44 -4.07 3.10
N LEU A 38 24.44 -3.47 2.44
CA LEU A 38 24.27 -2.24 1.66
C LEU A 38 23.27 -2.44 0.52
N LEU A 39 23.42 -3.51 -0.26
CA LEU A 39 22.50 -3.83 -1.37
C LEU A 39 21.08 -4.07 -0.87
N THR A 40 20.92 -4.80 0.24
CA THR A 40 19.61 -5.08 0.85
C THR A 40 18.95 -3.80 1.35
N THR A 41 19.72 -2.94 2.01
CA THR A 41 19.22 -1.64 2.50
C THR A 41 18.78 -0.77 1.33
N PHE A 42 19.58 -0.72 0.26
CA PHE A 42 19.24 0.02 -0.95
C PHE A 42 17.97 -0.51 -1.63
N ALA A 43 17.82 -1.83 -1.73
CA ALA A 43 16.63 -2.47 -2.28
C ALA A 43 15.37 -2.15 -1.46
N LEU A 44 15.46 -2.15 -0.13
CA LEU A 44 14.36 -1.78 0.76
C LEU A 44 13.97 -0.30 0.58
N LEU A 45 14.96 0.60 0.47
CA LEU A 45 14.69 2.02 0.22
C LEU A 45 13.96 2.22 -1.12
N LEU A 46 14.44 1.56 -2.19
CA LEU A 46 13.77 1.59 -3.49
C LEU A 46 12.33 1.06 -3.40
N TYR A 47 12.13 -0.05 -2.70
CA TYR A 47 10.80 -0.63 -2.49
C TYR A 47 9.84 0.35 -1.81
N VAL A 48 10.28 1.02 -0.72
CA VAL A 48 9.47 2.00 0.00
C VAL A 48 9.13 3.21 -0.90
N ILE A 49 10.09 3.68 -1.69
CA ILE A 49 9.87 4.79 -2.64
C ILE A 49 8.83 4.40 -3.68
N LEU A 50 8.96 3.22 -4.30
CA LEU A 50 8.00 2.71 -5.28
C LEU A 50 6.60 2.54 -4.67
N LEU A 51 6.52 2.05 -3.44
CA LEU A 51 5.26 1.92 -2.71
C LEU A 51 4.61 3.29 -2.51
N LYS A 52 5.38 4.29 -2.05
CA LYS A 52 4.90 5.65 -1.82
C LYS A 52 4.42 6.33 -3.10
N ILE A 53 5.14 6.15 -4.21
CA ILE A 53 4.75 6.66 -5.52
C ILE A 53 3.44 6.01 -5.97
N THR A 54 3.37 4.68 -5.97
CA THR A 54 2.19 3.93 -6.41
C THR A 54 0.97 4.29 -5.57
N PHE A 55 1.14 4.40 -4.26
CA PHE A 55 0.09 4.80 -3.34
C PHE A 55 -0.34 6.25 -3.56
N GLY A 56 0.61 7.17 -3.76
CA GLY A 56 0.34 8.58 -4.07
C GLY A 56 -0.45 8.78 -5.36
N PHE A 57 -0.11 8.04 -6.42
CA PHE A 57 -0.88 8.07 -7.67
C PHE A 57 -2.31 7.58 -7.50
N ARG A 58 -2.50 6.46 -6.78
CA ARG A 58 -3.83 5.92 -6.47
C ARG A 58 -4.64 6.91 -5.63
N GLN A 59 -4.03 7.49 -4.60
CA GLN A 59 -4.63 8.52 -3.74
C GLN A 59 -5.06 9.75 -4.55
N LYS A 60 -4.21 10.25 -5.45
CA LYS A 60 -4.55 11.41 -6.28
C LYS A 60 -5.74 11.14 -7.19
N SER A 61 -5.78 9.96 -7.80
CA SER A 61 -6.93 9.54 -8.64
C SER A 61 -8.21 9.40 -7.82
N LYS A 62 -8.14 8.77 -6.64
CA LYS A 62 -9.28 8.69 -5.70
C LYS A 62 -9.77 10.08 -5.31
N LYS A 63 -8.87 10.98 -4.91
CA LYS A 63 -9.19 12.35 -4.49
C LYS A 63 -9.93 13.12 -5.59
N ARG A 64 -9.48 13.02 -6.83
CA ARG A 64 -10.15 13.65 -7.97
C ARG A 64 -11.58 13.11 -8.18
N GLN A 65 -11.78 11.80 -8.03
CA GLN A 65 -13.14 11.24 -8.10
C GLN A 65 -14.01 11.71 -6.94
N PHE A 66 -13.45 11.78 -5.73
CA PHE A 66 -14.17 12.27 -4.55
C PHE A 66 -14.60 13.72 -4.71
N GLU A 67 -13.76 14.59 -5.29
CA GLU A 67 -14.13 15.98 -5.58
C GLU A 67 -15.30 16.07 -6.58
N ILE A 68 -15.30 15.23 -7.62
CA ILE A 68 -16.41 15.15 -8.58
C ILE A 68 -17.70 14.69 -7.89
N TRP A 69 -17.62 13.62 -7.10
CA TRP A 69 -18.78 13.07 -6.39
C TRP A 69 -19.29 14.00 -5.30
N GLN A 70 -18.40 14.70 -4.60
CA GLN A 70 -18.76 15.71 -3.61
C GLN A 70 -19.64 16.80 -4.24
N ASN A 71 -19.22 17.35 -5.37
CA ASN A 71 -20.02 18.36 -6.07
C ASN A 71 -21.39 17.80 -6.50
N LEU A 72 -21.42 16.57 -7.03
CA LEU A 72 -22.68 15.93 -7.46
C LEU A 72 -23.63 15.64 -6.30
N ILE A 73 -23.11 15.21 -5.15
CA ILE A 73 -23.91 14.97 -3.95
C ILE A 73 -24.48 16.28 -3.42
N LEU A 74 -23.68 17.35 -3.39
CA LEU A 74 -24.16 18.66 -2.97
C LEU A 74 -25.27 19.19 -3.90
N GLU A 75 -25.08 19.08 -5.23
CA GLU A 75 -26.12 19.41 -6.22
C GLU A 75 -27.39 18.54 -6.06
N TYR A 76 -27.25 17.29 -5.64
CA TYR A 76 -28.40 16.41 -5.40
C TYR A 76 -29.15 16.81 -4.13
N LEU A 77 -28.44 17.13 -3.06
CA LEU A 77 -29.04 17.60 -1.81
C LEU A 77 -29.70 18.97 -1.97
N SER A 78 -29.21 19.84 -2.87
CA SER A 78 -29.91 21.09 -3.23
C SER A 78 -31.09 20.89 -4.17
N GLY A 79 -31.34 19.66 -4.65
CA GLY A 79 -32.42 19.33 -5.59
C GLY A 79 -32.13 19.74 -7.04
N GLU A 80 -30.94 20.23 -7.35
CA GLU A 80 -30.53 20.62 -8.70
C GLU A 80 -30.26 19.42 -9.60
N VAL A 81 -29.93 18.27 -8.99
CA VAL A 81 -29.58 17.04 -9.68
C VAL A 81 -30.49 15.89 -9.29
N SER A 82 -30.91 15.10 -10.27
CA SER A 82 -31.64 13.84 -10.03
C SER A 82 -30.71 12.66 -9.72
N SER A 83 -31.21 11.70 -8.96
CA SER A 83 -30.54 10.44 -8.64
C SER A 83 -30.06 9.67 -9.88
N LYS A 84 -30.82 9.74 -10.98
CA LYS A 84 -30.45 9.13 -12.28
C LYS A 84 -29.15 9.70 -12.86
N LYS A 85 -28.86 10.98 -12.66
CA LYS A 85 -27.61 11.60 -13.14
C LYS A 85 -26.42 11.06 -12.33
N ILE A 86 -26.56 10.96 -11.01
CA ILE A 86 -25.53 10.37 -10.13
C ILE A 86 -25.30 8.89 -10.48
N ALA A 87 -26.37 8.12 -10.67
CA ALA A 87 -26.29 6.70 -11.04
C ALA A 87 -25.55 6.46 -12.36
N LYS A 88 -25.61 7.41 -13.31
CA LYS A 88 -24.87 7.34 -14.57
C LYS A 88 -23.38 7.64 -14.40
N GLU A 89 -23.06 8.60 -13.53
CA GLU A 89 -21.68 9.01 -13.30
C GLU A 89 -20.93 7.98 -12.45
N VAL A 90 -21.59 7.45 -11.43
CA VAL A 90 -21.04 6.41 -10.55
C VAL A 90 -21.26 5.05 -11.19
N ARG A 91 -20.24 4.53 -11.87
CA ARG A 91 -20.30 3.20 -12.49
C ARG A 91 -20.28 2.10 -11.43
N ILE A 92 -20.89 0.95 -11.72
CA ILE A 92 -20.92 -0.23 -10.83
C ILE A 92 -19.50 -0.65 -10.39
N LYS A 93 -18.50 -0.54 -11.28
CA LYS A 93 -17.10 -0.86 -10.96
C LYS A 93 -16.52 0.00 -9.83
N ASP A 94 -17.06 1.21 -9.67
CA ASP A 94 -16.61 2.21 -8.71
C ASP A 94 -17.44 2.17 -7.41
N PHE A 95 -18.45 1.29 -7.30
CA PHE A 95 -19.33 1.19 -6.12
C PHE A 95 -18.57 0.94 -4.82
N SER A 96 -17.47 0.18 -4.84
CA SER A 96 -16.66 0.00 -3.64
C SER A 96 -15.96 1.29 -3.21
N LEU A 97 -15.51 2.11 -4.16
CA LEU A 97 -14.87 3.39 -3.87
C LEU A 97 -15.91 4.46 -3.50
N PHE A 98 -17.09 4.38 -4.12
CA PHE A 98 -18.21 5.25 -3.80
C PHE A 98 -18.79 4.96 -2.40
N SER A 99 -18.82 3.69 -1.98
CA SER A 99 -19.20 3.32 -0.60
C SER A 99 -18.24 3.95 0.42
N GLU A 100 -16.92 3.89 0.16
CA GLU A 100 -15.88 4.53 0.99
C GLU A 100 -16.05 6.07 1.04
N PHE A 101 -16.46 6.67 -0.07
CA PHE A 101 -16.77 8.10 -0.12
C PHE A 101 -18.02 8.46 0.71
N MET A 102 -19.09 7.67 0.58
CA MET A 102 -20.39 7.92 1.23
C MET A 102 -20.37 7.67 2.74
N GLU A 103 -19.49 6.79 3.22
CA GLU A 103 -19.31 6.45 4.64
C GLU A 103 -19.26 7.70 5.52
N LYS A 104 -18.42 8.67 5.15
CA LYS A 104 -18.29 9.93 5.90
C LYS A 104 -19.58 10.74 5.96
N TYR A 105 -20.37 10.75 4.89
CA TYR A 105 -21.63 11.48 4.83
C TYR A 105 -22.71 10.79 5.66
N LEU A 106 -22.78 9.46 5.59
CA LEU A 106 -23.73 8.65 6.35
C LEU A 106 -23.46 8.69 7.87
N GLU A 107 -22.19 8.83 8.28
CA GLU A 107 -21.83 8.99 9.69
C GLU A 107 -22.15 10.39 10.24
N THR A 108 -22.09 11.42 9.40
CA THR A 108 -22.16 12.82 9.84
C THR A 108 -23.52 13.46 9.65
N LEU A 109 -24.23 13.14 8.57
CA LEU A 109 -25.53 13.71 8.25
C LEU A 109 -26.65 13.02 9.03
N LYS A 110 -27.69 13.77 9.36
CA LYS A 110 -28.88 13.30 10.09
C LYS A 110 -30.13 13.97 9.54
N GLY A 111 -31.29 13.38 9.79
CA GLY A 111 -32.59 13.92 9.35
C GLY A 111 -32.82 13.74 7.85
N GLU A 112 -33.45 14.73 7.22
CA GLU A 112 -33.90 14.66 5.83
C GLU A 112 -32.75 14.40 4.83
N ASP A 113 -31.60 15.03 5.01
CA ASP A 113 -30.43 14.82 4.15
C ASP A 113 -29.94 13.36 4.20
N PHE A 114 -29.95 12.75 5.39
CA PHE A 114 -29.57 11.35 5.56
C PHE A 114 -30.57 10.42 4.86
N GLU A 115 -31.87 10.68 4.98
CA GLU A 115 -32.92 9.92 4.31
C GLU A 115 -32.80 10.04 2.78
N ASN A 116 -32.58 11.25 2.27
CA ASN A 116 -32.37 11.52 0.85
C ASN A 116 -31.16 10.76 0.29
N LEU A 117 -30.02 10.79 0.99
CA LEU A 117 -28.85 10.01 0.58
C LEU A 117 -29.09 8.51 0.65
N THR A 118 -29.76 8.03 1.69
CA THR A 118 -30.09 6.61 1.81
C THR A 118 -30.99 6.16 0.65
N HIS A 119 -31.97 6.98 0.28
CA HIS A 119 -32.83 6.75 -0.87
C HIS A 119 -32.04 6.71 -2.18
N LEU A 120 -31.15 7.67 -2.41
CA LEU A 120 -30.24 7.68 -3.55
C LEU A 120 -29.43 6.40 -3.66
N LEU A 121 -28.79 5.97 -2.57
CA LEU A 121 -27.96 4.75 -2.54
C LEU A 121 -28.77 3.49 -2.85
N LYS A 122 -30.04 3.45 -2.42
CA LYS A 122 -30.96 2.37 -2.73
C LYS A 122 -31.35 2.37 -4.21
N GLU A 123 -31.72 3.53 -4.77
CA GLU A 123 -32.07 3.66 -6.20
C GLU A 123 -30.91 3.28 -7.13
N MET A 124 -29.67 3.58 -6.72
CA MET A 124 -28.47 3.21 -7.45
C MET A 124 -28.13 1.72 -7.37
N GLY A 125 -28.82 0.94 -6.54
CA GLY A 125 -28.52 -0.47 -6.31
C GLY A 125 -27.25 -0.71 -5.50
N LEU A 126 -26.77 0.29 -4.76
CA LEU A 126 -25.57 0.16 -3.92
C LEU A 126 -25.81 -0.81 -2.75
N PHE A 127 -27.03 -0.81 -2.20
CA PHE A 127 -27.45 -1.78 -1.18
C PHE A 127 -27.42 -3.21 -1.73
N ASP A 128 -28.01 -3.44 -2.90
CA ASP A 128 -28.00 -4.77 -3.55
C ASP A 128 -26.59 -5.25 -3.86
N TYR A 129 -25.70 -4.33 -4.26
CA TYR A 129 -24.29 -4.62 -4.47
C TYR A 129 -23.60 -5.08 -3.18
N ASN A 130 -23.80 -4.38 -2.07
CA ASN A 130 -23.21 -4.76 -0.79
C ASN A 130 -23.87 -6.02 -0.19
N LEU A 131 -25.17 -6.24 -0.38
CA LEU A 131 -25.85 -7.49 -0.03
C LEU A 131 -25.24 -8.69 -0.76
N LYS A 132 -24.94 -8.58 -2.06
CA LYS A 132 -24.22 -9.64 -2.80
C LYS A 132 -22.81 -9.87 -2.24
N ARG A 133 -22.13 -8.84 -1.71
CA ARG A 133 -20.80 -8.98 -1.09
C ARG A 133 -20.83 -9.68 0.27
N LEU A 134 -21.94 -9.66 1.00
CA LEU A 134 -22.10 -10.47 2.22
C LEU A 134 -21.98 -11.98 1.94
N GLY A 135 -22.41 -12.43 0.77
CA GLY A 135 -22.23 -13.82 0.32
C GLY A 135 -20.82 -14.14 -0.22
N SER A 136 -19.90 -13.18 -0.25
CA SER A 136 -18.58 -13.38 -0.85
C SER A 136 -17.70 -14.33 -0.03
N ARG A 137 -16.93 -15.19 -0.71
CA ARG A 137 -15.91 -16.03 -0.06
C ARG A 137 -14.82 -15.22 0.63
N LYS A 138 -14.58 -13.98 0.19
CA LYS A 138 -13.54 -13.11 0.74
C LYS A 138 -14.01 -12.49 2.07
N ARG A 139 -13.35 -12.83 3.18
CA ARG A 139 -13.67 -12.33 4.53
C ARG A 139 -13.80 -10.80 4.58
N TRP A 140 -12.86 -10.07 3.99
CA TRP A 140 -12.87 -8.60 3.94
C TRP A 140 -14.11 -8.02 3.25
N HIS A 141 -14.60 -8.66 2.19
CA HIS A 141 -15.80 -8.17 1.49
C HIS A 141 -17.05 -8.30 2.37
N ARG A 142 -17.14 -9.38 3.16
CA ARG A 142 -18.26 -9.60 4.08
C ARG A 142 -18.25 -8.60 5.23
N VAL A 143 -17.09 -8.38 5.84
CA VAL A 143 -16.95 -7.43 6.96
C VAL A 143 -17.31 -6.02 6.53
N TYR A 144 -16.77 -5.57 5.39
CA TYR A 144 -17.06 -4.24 4.87
C TYR A 144 -18.54 -4.09 4.48
N ALA A 145 -19.12 -5.09 3.83
CA ALA A 145 -20.54 -5.06 3.47
C ALA A 145 -21.46 -5.05 4.69
N ALA A 146 -21.12 -5.80 5.74
CA ALA A 146 -21.87 -5.79 7.00
C ALA A 146 -21.82 -4.40 7.63
N PHE A 147 -20.62 -3.83 7.79
CA PHE A 147 -20.45 -2.48 8.32
C PHE A 147 -21.28 -1.44 7.56
N PHE A 148 -21.25 -1.47 6.22
CA PHE A 148 -21.97 -0.52 5.39
C PHE A 148 -23.50 -0.66 5.48
N LEU A 149 -24.01 -1.87 5.73
CA LEU A 149 -25.43 -2.15 5.80
C LEU A 149 -26.03 -1.91 7.19
N GLY A 150 -25.19 -1.66 8.21
CA GLY A 150 -25.58 -1.55 9.62
C GLY A 150 -25.76 -2.90 10.31
#